data_AF-A0A7S2MJ57-F1
#
_entry.id   AF-A0A7S2MJ57-F1
#
_cell.length_a   1.000
_cell.length_b   1.000
_cell.length_c   1.000
_cell.angle_alpha   90.00
_cell.angle_beta   90.00
_cell.angle_gamma   90.00
#
_symmetry.space_group_name_H-M   'P 1'
#
loop_
_entity.id
_entity.type
_entity.pdbx_description
1 polymer ?
#
loop_
_entity_poly.entity_id
_entity_poly.type
_entity_poly.pdbx_seq_one_letter_code
_entity_poly.pdbx_strand_id
1 'polypeptide(L)'
;VLQATPKFKEVPIMRSLGFFFLLLQITQVSSNLRPRVIATVFRQYVRRTVEQKLTPIPTYAICSAGGYEYYLPRVEGQASLCYFLDYEDAVRTLTEMKLQQAGQFSDARIKSKSLHSVLKQANKNPFHDEPPASPTVKIVPSTRQVANAGYRNEFRRGPLEDQLDKYNDRKKGHCKIPCFQAEHLYLTRKGEEPIAPLFMSFEDLQEAWNRKHLSGEDPSAPVPELQWKVHDLCGILDVMKRPYQFGTKFDLKSYGIVPSSRSIALFEEALERSPSPRKSRLHVRL
;
A
#
# COMPACT_ATOMS: atom_id res chain seq x y z
N VAL A 1 46.69 10.56 62.49
CA VAL A 1 45.23 10.80 62.37
C VAL A 1 45.05 12.29 62.08
N LEU A 2 44.92 12.64 60.80
CA LEU A 2 44.82 14.03 60.33
C LEU A 2 43.45 14.16 59.65
N GLN A 3 42.59 15.02 60.19
CA GLN A 3 41.44 15.56 59.46
C GLN A 3 41.36 17.05 59.75
N ALA A 4 41.72 17.84 58.74
CA ALA A 4 41.45 19.26 58.63
C ALA A 4 40.43 19.44 57.51
N THR A 5 39.32 20.10 57.82
CA THR A 5 38.39 20.67 56.83
C THR A 5 39.08 21.77 56.03
N PRO A 6 38.64 22.03 54.79
CA PRO A 6 38.08 23.36 54.57
C PRO A 6 36.86 23.43 53.63
N LYS A 7 35.94 24.32 54.05
CA LYS A 7 35.11 25.28 53.29
C LYS A 7 35.01 25.09 51.77
N PHE A 8 33.79 24.88 51.29
CA PHE A 8 33.40 25.24 49.92
C PHE A 8 32.51 26.48 49.92
N LYS A 9 32.92 27.46 49.10
CA LYS A 9 32.24 28.73 48.81
C LYS A 9 31.04 28.48 47.89
N GLU A 10 29.92 29.10 48.24
CA GLU A 10 28.82 29.37 47.31
C GLU A 10 29.22 30.51 46.35
N VAL A 11 29.12 30.29 45.03
CA VAL A 11 28.89 31.30 43.98
C VAL A 11 28.44 30.55 42.70
N PRO A 12 27.80 31.21 41.71
CA PRO A 12 26.40 31.58 41.64
C PRO A 12 25.63 30.72 40.62
N ILE A 13 24.30 30.80 40.69
CA ILE A 13 23.34 30.23 39.75
C ILE A 13 23.65 30.72 38.32
N MET A 14 24.30 29.86 37.54
CA MET A 14 24.43 30.03 36.09
C MET A 14 23.21 29.36 35.45
N ARG A 15 22.35 30.18 34.84
CA ARG A 15 21.16 29.74 34.11
C ARG A 15 21.55 28.71 33.05
N SER A 16 21.19 27.44 33.29
CA SER A 16 21.21 26.36 32.32
C SER A 16 20.15 26.62 31.24
N LEU A 17 20.56 27.37 30.22
CA LEU A 17 19.90 27.41 28.91
C LEU A 17 20.52 26.28 28.09
N GLY A 18 20.05 25.06 28.33
CA GLY A 18 20.65 23.88 27.72
C GLY A 18 19.99 22.58 28.12
N PHE A 19 18.66 22.49 28.06
CA PHE A 19 17.96 21.22 28.27
C PHE A 19 16.57 21.22 27.58
N PHE A 20 16.55 21.37 26.25
CA PHE A 20 15.32 21.17 25.46
C PHE A 20 15.55 20.51 24.09
N PHE A 21 16.70 19.89 23.88
CA PHE A 21 17.03 19.16 22.65
C PHE A 21 17.82 17.89 22.96
N LEU A 22 17.25 16.98 23.77
CA LEU A 22 17.77 15.62 23.88
C LEU A 22 16.70 14.65 24.43
N LEU A 23 15.69 14.39 23.61
CA LEU A 23 14.83 13.20 23.76
C LEU A 23 14.45 12.67 22.37
N LEU A 24 15.49 12.57 21.53
CA LEU A 24 15.41 11.97 20.21
C LEU A 24 16.63 11.07 20.05
N GLN A 25 16.70 10.02 20.87
CA GLN A 25 17.49 8.80 20.65
C GLN A 25 17.23 7.84 21.83
N ILE A 26 16.19 7.01 21.73
CA ILE A 26 16.17 5.71 22.41
C ILE A 26 15.59 4.67 21.41
N THR A 27 16.46 3.70 21.11
CA THR A 27 16.25 2.35 20.58
C THR A 27 15.81 2.17 19.12
N GLN A 28 16.82 1.95 18.27
CA GLN A 28 16.76 1.05 17.14
C GLN A 28 16.56 -0.40 17.62
N VAL A 29 15.42 -1.01 17.28
CA VAL A 29 15.29 -2.43 16.90
C VAL A 29 14.15 -2.52 15.88
N SER A 30 14.42 -3.17 14.74
CA SER A 30 13.57 -3.42 13.56
C SER A 30 12.04 -3.21 13.71
N SER A 31 11.53 -2.12 13.15
CA SER A 31 10.15 -2.01 12.61
C SER A 31 10.12 -0.89 11.56
N ASN A 32 10.44 -1.24 10.32
CA ASN A 32 10.69 -0.32 9.21
C ASN A 32 9.42 0.25 8.54
N LEU A 33 8.34 0.52 9.27
CA LEU A 33 7.32 1.43 8.76
C LEU A 33 7.77 2.86 9.02
N ARG A 34 8.44 3.46 8.02
CA ARG A 34 8.77 4.89 8.01
C ARG A 34 7.49 5.69 8.30
N PRO A 35 7.46 6.60 9.29
CA PRO A 35 6.31 7.47 9.61
C PRO A 35 5.75 8.28 8.43
N ARG A 36 6.53 8.37 7.33
CA ARG A 36 6.16 9.06 6.10
C ARG A 36 4.95 8.44 5.38
N VAL A 37 4.80 7.11 5.34
CA VAL A 37 3.73 6.47 4.53
C VAL A 37 2.33 6.81 5.06
N ILE A 38 2.18 6.86 6.39
CA ILE A 38 0.91 7.19 7.05
C ILE A 38 0.63 8.70 6.95
N ALA A 39 1.62 9.57 7.16
CA ALA A 39 1.42 11.02 7.23
C ALA A 39 0.99 11.70 5.92
N THR A 40 1.38 11.17 4.76
CA THR A 40 1.12 11.78 3.43
C THR A 40 -0.31 11.54 2.90
N VAL A 41 -1.03 10.58 3.50
CA VAL A 41 -2.39 10.23 3.08
C VAL A 41 -3.38 11.38 3.36
N PHE A 42 -3.14 12.20 4.38
CA PHE A 42 -4.24 12.81 5.11
C PHE A 42 -4.82 14.12 4.57
N ARG A 43 -4.00 15.03 4.03
CA ARG A 43 -4.51 16.37 3.70
C ARG A 43 -5.57 16.26 2.60
N GLN A 44 -6.82 16.48 2.99
CA GLN A 44 -8.01 16.42 2.16
C GLN A 44 -8.30 15.05 1.51
N TYR A 45 -7.90 13.93 2.12
CA TYR A 45 -8.10 12.60 1.51
C TYR A 45 -9.57 12.32 1.13
N VAL A 46 -10.51 12.73 1.97
CA VAL A 46 -11.97 12.62 1.71
C VAL A 46 -12.38 13.39 0.44
N ARG A 47 -11.67 14.47 0.09
CA ARG A 47 -11.91 15.26 -1.12
C ARG A 47 -11.21 14.71 -2.35
N ARG A 48 -10.31 13.72 -2.19
CA ARG A 48 -9.60 13.12 -3.33
C ARG A 48 -10.55 12.26 -4.16
N THR A 49 -10.44 12.37 -5.47
CA THR A 49 -11.15 11.47 -6.38
C THR A 49 -10.61 10.05 -6.25
N VAL A 50 -11.38 9.05 -6.70
CA VAL A 50 -10.96 7.64 -6.69
C VAL A 50 -9.61 7.46 -7.40
N GLU A 51 -9.42 8.16 -8.52
CA GLU A 51 -8.19 8.17 -9.31
C GLU A 51 -6.99 8.69 -8.52
N GLN A 52 -7.18 9.77 -7.76
CA GLN A 52 -6.14 10.35 -6.91
C GLN A 52 -5.79 9.42 -5.74
N LYS A 53 -6.77 8.69 -5.18
CA LYS A 53 -6.54 7.68 -4.14
C LYS A 53 -5.70 6.49 -4.64
N LEU A 54 -5.76 6.19 -5.94
CA LEU A 54 -5.03 5.09 -6.58
C LEU A 54 -3.63 5.46 -7.11
N THR A 55 -3.32 6.75 -7.18
CA THR A 55 -2.03 7.24 -7.69
C THR A 55 -0.82 6.81 -6.85
N PRO A 56 -0.89 6.77 -5.50
CA PRO A 56 0.24 6.35 -4.66
C PRO A 56 0.55 4.85 -4.70
N ILE A 57 -0.32 4.03 -5.30
CA ILE A 57 -0.17 2.57 -5.30
C ILE A 57 0.74 2.19 -6.47
N PRO A 58 1.98 1.72 -6.21
CA PRO A 58 2.84 1.26 -7.28
C PRO A 58 2.34 -0.08 -7.84
N THR A 59 2.55 -0.25 -9.13
CA THR A 59 2.42 -1.53 -9.85
C THR A 59 3.69 -1.72 -10.65
N TYR A 60 4.05 -2.97 -10.93
CA TYR A 60 5.31 -3.32 -11.57
C TYR A 60 5.04 -4.13 -12.83
N ALA A 61 5.67 -3.77 -13.94
CA ALA A 61 5.64 -4.52 -15.19
C ALA A 61 7.05 -4.90 -15.60
N ILE A 62 7.17 -6.03 -16.28
CA ILE A 62 8.42 -6.48 -16.88
C ILE A 62 8.51 -5.85 -18.27
N CYS A 63 9.63 -5.19 -18.56
CA CYS A 63 9.84 -4.45 -19.81
C CYS A 63 11.27 -4.62 -20.33
N SER A 64 11.47 -4.32 -21.61
CA SER A 64 12.79 -4.31 -22.25
C SER A 64 13.63 -3.11 -21.82
N ALA A 65 14.90 -3.08 -22.25
CA ALA A 65 15.79 -1.95 -22.06
C ALA A 65 15.30 -0.67 -22.79
N GLY A 66 14.42 -0.81 -23.80
CA GLY A 66 13.70 0.29 -24.43
C GLY A 66 12.52 0.81 -23.60
N GLY A 67 12.08 0.06 -22.58
CA GLY A 67 10.93 0.39 -21.74
C GLY A 67 9.58 -0.06 -22.31
N TYR A 68 9.61 -0.92 -23.32
CA TYR A 68 8.43 -1.60 -23.88
C TYR A 68 8.08 -2.80 -23.01
N GLU A 69 6.80 -2.94 -22.67
CA GLU A 69 6.33 -3.99 -21.76
C GLU A 69 6.27 -5.33 -22.48
N TYR A 70 6.72 -6.39 -21.82
CA TYR A 70 6.66 -7.74 -22.35
C TYR A 70 5.25 -8.31 -22.19
N TYR A 71 4.77 -8.99 -23.23
CA TYR A 71 3.55 -9.79 -23.14
C TYR A 71 3.88 -11.14 -22.53
N LEU A 72 3.21 -11.47 -21.43
CA LEU A 72 3.39 -12.77 -20.80
C LEU A 72 2.38 -13.76 -21.38
N PRO A 73 2.84 -14.96 -21.79
CA PRO A 73 1.95 -16.00 -22.29
C PRO A 73 1.02 -16.47 -21.16
N ARG A 74 -0.23 -16.80 -21.52
CA ARG A 74 -1.23 -17.35 -20.60
C ARG A 74 -1.55 -18.78 -20.97
N VAL A 75 -2.03 -19.53 -19.98
CA VAL A 75 -2.59 -20.90 -20.14
C VAL A 75 -3.70 -20.94 -21.19
N GLU A 76 -4.46 -19.85 -21.35
CA GLU A 76 -5.55 -19.71 -22.34
C GLU A 76 -5.09 -19.22 -23.72
N GLY A 77 -3.77 -19.21 -24.00
CA GLY A 77 -3.21 -18.85 -25.31
C GLY A 77 -3.15 -17.35 -25.64
N GLN A 78 -3.83 -16.49 -24.87
CA GLN A 78 -3.78 -15.03 -25.06
C GLN A 78 -2.65 -14.38 -24.26
N ALA A 79 -1.78 -13.65 -24.95
CA ALA A 79 -0.69 -12.90 -24.31
C ALA A 79 -1.24 -11.65 -23.60
N SER A 80 -0.78 -11.38 -22.38
CA SER A 80 -1.28 -10.27 -21.55
C SER A 80 -0.17 -9.36 -21.05
N LEU A 81 -0.48 -8.08 -20.87
CA LEU A 81 0.37 -7.15 -20.10
C LEU A 81 0.09 -7.33 -18.61
N CYS A 82 1.07 -7.82 -17.87
CA CYS A 82 0.93 -8.08 -16.44
C CYS A 82 1.52 -6.93 -15.60
N TYR A 83 0.70 -6.41 -14.68
CA TYR A 83 1.07 -5.41 -13.69
C TYR A 83 0.94 -5.99 -12.29
N PHE A 84 2.06 -6.32 -11.67
CA PHE A 84 2.14 -6.88 -10.33
C PHE A 84 1.94 -5.80 -9.27
N LEU A 85 1.16 -6.09 -8.23
CA LEU A 85 1.03 -5.24 -7.05
C LEU A 85 2.13 -5.48 -6.01
N ASP A 86 2.97 -6.48 -6.23
CA ASP A 86 4.10 -6.83 -5.39
C ASP A 86 5.38 -6.85 -6.23
N TYR A 87 6.42 -6.16 -5.77
CA TYR A 87 7.70 -6.09 -6.48
C TYR A 87 8.40 -7.44 -6.53
N GLU A 88 8.33 -8.23 -5.46
CA GLU A 88 9.02 -9.52 -5.35
C GLU A 88 8.40 -10.54 -6.31
N ASP A 89 7.08 -10.48 -6.52
CA ASP A 89 6.39 -11.31 -7.52
C ASP A 89 6.83 -10.95 -8.95
N ALA A 90 7.05 -9.67 -9.25
CA ALA A 90 7.59 -9.24 -10.53
C ALA A 90 9.05 -9.71 -10.72
N VAL A 91 9.88 -9.65 -9.68
CA VAL A 91 11.26 -10.16 -9.70
C VAL A 91 11.30 -11.66 -9.92
N ARG A 92 10.46 -12.42 -9.22
CA ARG A 92 10.35 -13.87 -9.37
C ARG A 92 9.98 -14.23 -10.80
N THR A 93 8.94 -13.58 -11.34
CA THR A 93 8.51 -13.79 -12.73
C THR A 93 9.62 -13.44 -13.74
N LEU A 94 10.32 -12.31 -13.55
CA LEU A 94 11.44 -11.92 -14.42
C LEU A 94 12.59 -12.95 -14.37
N THR A 95 12.88 -13.47 -13.18
CA THR A 95 13.91 -14.51 -12.99
C THR A 95 13.52 -15.78 -13.75
N GLU A 96 12.28 -16.24 -13.60
CA GLU A 96 11.74 -17.39 -14.33
C GLU A 96 11.81 -17.20 -15.85
N MET A 97 11.42 -16.02 -16.36
CA MET A 97 11.53 -15.69 -17.78
C MET A 97 12.98 -15.81 -18.28
N LYS A 98 13.94 -15.24 -17.53
CA LYS A 98 15.37 -15.29 -17.88
C LYS A 98 15.93 -16.72 -17.88
N LEU A 99 15.43 -17.58 -17.00
CA LEU A 99 15.84 -18.99 -16.91
C LEU A 99 15.25 -19.83 -18.06
N GLN A 100 13.98 -19.62 -18.42
CA GLN A 100 13.31 -20.40 -19.45
C GLN A 100 13.76 -20.07 -20.87
N GLN A 101 14.10 -18.80 -21.14
CA GLN A 101 14.51 -18.33 -22.46
C GLN A 101 15.81 -17.54 -22.35
N ALA A 102 16.90 -18.26 -22.04
CA ALA A 102 18.24 -17.70 -21.93
C ALA A 102 18.59 -16.90 -23.21
N GLY A 103 18.95 -15.63 -23.04
CA GLY A 103 19.27 -14.71 -24.12
C GLY A 103 18.13 -13.77 -24.53
N GLN A 104 16.89 -14.28 -24.65
CA GLN A 104 15.74 -13.50 -25.13
C GLN A 104 15.34 -12.36 -24.19
N PHE A 105 15.45 -12.58 -22.87
CA PHE A 105 15.10 -11.58 -21.85
C PHE A 105 16.33 -11.04 -21.12
N SER A 106 17.51 -11.09 -21.74
CA SER A 106 18.76 -10.63 -21.12
C SER A 106 18.70 -9.15 -20.70
N ASP A 107 18.02 -8.32 -21.48
CA ASP A 107 17.83 -6.88 -21.27
C ASP A 107 16.59 -6.53 -20.40
N ALA A 108 15.82 -7.55 -19.98
CA ALA A 108 14.56 -7.35 -19.30
C ALA A 108 14.77 -6.81 -17.87
N ARG A 109 13.92 -5.84 -17.51
CA ARG A 109 13.94 -5.09 -16.26
C ARG A 109 12.54 -4.79 -15.77
N ILE A 110 12.43 -4.41 -14.50
CA ILE A 110 11.15 -4.01 -13.90
C ILE A 110 10.97 -2.50 -14.03
N LYS A 111 9.78 -2.08 -14.45
CA LYS A 111 9.34 -0.69 -14.50
C LYS A 111 8.08 -0.53 -13.67
N SER A 112 7.98 0.57 -12.94
CA SER A 112 6.76 0.86 -12.18
C SER A 112 5.81 1.80 -12.93
N LYS A 113 4.52 1.66 -12.62
CA LYS A 113 3.45 2.61 -12.96
C LYS A 113 2.51 2.75 -11.76
N SER A 114 1.76 3.84 -11.67
CA SER A 114 0.68 3.93 -10.67
C SER A 114 -0.49 3.02 -11.06
N LEU A 115 -1.18 2.46 -10.08
CA LEU A 115 -2.37 1.65 -10.30
C LEU A 115 -3.46 2.43 -11.07
N HIS A 116 -3.59 3.74 -10.81
CA HIS A 116 -4.46 4.62 -11.61
C HIS A 116 -4.13 4.56 -13.11
N SER A 117 -2.84 4.66 -13.48
CA SER A 117 -2.41 4.65 -14.88
C SER A 117 -2.69 3.31 -15.55
N VAL A 118 -2.46 2.21 -14.82
CA VAL A 118 -2.74 0.85 -15.28
C VAL A 118 -4.23 0.64 -15.50
N LEU A 119 -5.08 1.05 -14.55
CA LEU A 119 -6.53 0.95 -14.69
C LEU A 119 -7.05 1.83 -15.84
N LYS A 120 -6.48 3.01 -16.05
CA LYS A 120 -6.79 3.84 -17.23
C LYS A 120 -6.41 3.13 -18.53
N GLN A 121 -5.27 2.45 -18.57
CA GLN A 121 -4.82 1.66 -19.73
C GLN A 121 -5.74 0.45 -19.99
N ALA A 122 -6.14 -0.26 -18.93
CA ALA A 122 -7.06 -1.40 -19.04
C ALA A 122 -8.45 -1.00 -19.57
N ASN A 123 -8.94 0.20 -19.20
CA ASN A 123 -10.26 0.68 -19.62
C ASN A 123 -10.28 1.38 -20.99
N LYS A 124 -9.15 1.55 -21.67
CA LYS A 124 -9.07 2.24 -22.97
C LYS A 124 -9.58 1.42 -24.16
N ASN A 125 -9.96 0.16 -23.97
CA ASN A 125 -10.48 -0.72 -25.04
C ASN A 125 -11.96 -1.15 -24.85
N PRO A 126 -12.96 -0.26 -24.72
CA PRO A 126 -14.36 -0.70 -24.62
C PRO A 126 -15.12 -0.73 -25.96
N PHE A 127 -14.55 -0.28 -27.08
CA PHE A 127 -15.30 -0.08 -28.33
C PHE A 127 -14.55 -0.60 -29.55
N HIS A 128 -14.64 -1.89 -29.85
CA HIS A 128 -14.67 -2.43 -31.21
C HIS A 128 -15.32 -3.81 -31.16
N ASP A 129 -16.32 -4.06 -32.01
CA ASP A 129 -17.02 -5.35 -32.18
C ASP A 129 -16.12 -6.44 -32.82
N GLU A 130 -14.82 -6.19 -32.94
CA GLU A 130 -13.82 -7.16 -33.35
C GLU A 130 -13.07 -7.71 -32.13
N PRO A 131 -12.73 -9.02 -32.11
CA PRO A 131 -11.93 -9.58 -31.05
C PRO A 131 -10.65 -8.74 -30.89
N PRO A 132 -10.29 -8.31 -29.67
CA PRO A 132 -9.24 -7.33 -29.51
C PRO A 132 -7.92 -7.91 -30.03
N ALA A 133 -7.44 -7.39 -31.16
CA ALA A 133 -6.05 -7.52 -31.59
C ALA A 133 -5.10 -6.86 -30.55
N SER A 134 -5.67 -6.07 -29.63
CA SER A 134 -4.96 -5.45 -28.53
C SER A 134 -4.76 -6.42 -27.35
N PRO A 135 -3.56 -6.42 -26.75
CA PRO A 135 -3.25 -7.23 -25.58
C PRO A 135 -4.15 -6.88 -24.38
N THR A 136 -4.58 -7.90 -23.64
CA THR A 136 -5.33 -7.71 -22.39
C THR A 136 -4.42 -7.22 -21.28
N VAL A 137 -4.86 -6.20 -20.53
CA VAL A 137 -4.15 -5.71 -19.34
C VAL A 137 -4.63 -6.49 -18.13
N LYS A 138 -3.69 -7.11 -17.41
CA LYS A 138 -3.96 -7.89 -16.19
C LYS A 138 -3.23 -7.27 -15.00
N ILE A 139 -3.98 -7.00 -13.94
CA ILE A 139 -3.40 -6.68 -12.63
C ILE A 139 -3.21 -8.00 -11.88
N VAL A 140 -2.01 -8.21 -11.34
CA VAL A 140 -1.65 -9.42 -10.60
C VAL A 140 -1.57 -9.05 -9.11
N PRO A 141 -2.45 -9.61 -8.26
CA PRO A 141 -2.40 -9.35 -6.83
C PRO A 141 -1.14 -9.94 -6.20
N SER A 142 -0.72 -9.41 -5.05
CA SER A 142 0.41 -9.97 -4.29
C SER A 142 0.10 -11.40 -3.87
N THR A 143 0.94 -12.35 -4.27
CA THR A 143 0.83 -13.77 -3.93
C THR A 143 0.79 -13.96 -2.41
N ARG A 144 1.64 -13.22 -1.67
CA ARG A 144 1.66 -13.22 -0.21
C ARG A 144 0.34 -12.75 0.37
N GLN A 145 -0.22 -11.65 -0.14
CA GLN A 145 -1.45 -11.09 0.41
C GLN A 145 -2.68 -11.92 0.05
N VAL A 146 -2.67 -12.59 -1.11
CA VAL A 146 -3.68 -13.60 -1.44
C VAL A 146 -3.61 -14.77 -0.46
N ALA A 147 -2.41 -15.24 -0.09
CA ALA A 147 -2.25 -16.28 0.92
C ALA A 147 -2.71 -15.81 2.32
N ASN A 148 -2.34 -14.59 2.73
CA ASN A 148 -2.80 -13.99 4.00
C ASN A 148 -4.33 -13.87 4.06
N ALA A 149 -4.96 -13.50 2.93
CA ALA A 149 -6.42 -13.47 2.83
C ALA A 149 -7.04 -14.87 2.89
N GLY A 150 -6.43 -15.87 2.24
CA GLY A 150 -6.89 -17.26 2.23
C GLY A 150 -6.81 -17.96 3.59
N TYR A 151 -5.96 -17.48 4.51
CA TYR A 151 -5.85 -18.00 5.87
C TYR A 151 -7.14 -17.82 6.69
N ARG A 152 -8.01 -16.89 6.30
CA ARG A 152 -9.42 -16.85 6.71
C ARG A 152 -10.27 -17.24 5.51
N ASN A 153 -10.72 -18.50 5.45
CA ASN A 153 -11.75 -18.98 4.51
C ASN A 153 -13.10 -18.24 4.65
N GLU A 154 -13.21 -17.31 5.60
CA GLU A 154 -14.32 -16.40 5.77
C GLU A 154 -13.90 -15.01 5.28
N PHE A 155 -14.25 -14.66 4.04
CA PHE A 155 -14.59 -13.26 3.74
C PHE A 155 -15.75 -12.91 4.69
N ARG A 156 -15.42 -12.49 5.92
CA ARG A 156 -16.43 -12.21 6.95
C ARG A 156 -17.27 -11.05 6.47
N ARG A 157 -18.54 -11.35 6.22
CA ARG A 157 -19.55 -10.49 5.62
C ARG A 157 -19.79 -9.27 6.51
N GLY A 158 -19.28 -8.12 6.10
CA GLY A 158 -19.75 -6.81 6.58
C GLY A 158 -20.90 -6.28 5.73
N PRO A 159 -21.52 -5.16 6.14
CA PRO A 159 -22.56 -4.48 5.35
C PRO A 159 -22.08 -4.08 3.94
N LEU A 160 -20.76 -3.90 3.78
CA LEU A 160 -20.11 -3.63 2.50
C LEU A 160 -20.09 -4.89 1.63
N GLU A 161 -19.79 -6.07 2.19
CA GLU A 161 -19.86 -7.36 1.48
C GLU A 161 -21.27 -7.70 1.00
N ASP A 162 -22.32 -7.48 1.79
CA ASP A 162 -23.71 -7.79 1.36
C ASP A 162 -24.14 -6.97 0.12
N GLN A 163 -23.51 -5.82 -0.09
CA GLN A 163 -23.73 -4.97 -1.27
C GLN A 163 -22.80 -5.35 -2.42
N LEU A 164 -21.56 -5.71 -2.11
CA LEU A 164 -20.59 -6.23 -3.07
C LEU A 164 -21.05 -7.57 -3.64
N ASP A 165 -21.65 -8.47 -2.87
CA ASP A 165 -22.11 -9.79 -3.31
C ASP A 165 -23.31 -9.69 -4.25
N LYS A 166 -24.27 -8.79 -3.98
CA LYS A 166 -25.36 -8.45 -4.91
C LYS A 166 -24.86 -7.98 -6.28
N TYR A 167 -23.65 -7.41 -6.33
CA TYR A 167 -23.01 -6.95 -7.55
C TYR A 167 -22.07 -8.01 -8.17
N ASN A 168 -21.35 -8.77 -7.35
CA ASN A 168 -20.35 -9.76 -7.75
C ASN A 168 -20.96 -11.07 -8.25
N ASP A 169 -22.17 -11.44 -7.81
CA ASP A 169 -22.90 -12.59 -8.38
C ASP A 169 -23.15 -12.44 -9.88
N ARG A 170 -23.11 -11.21 -10.41
CA ARG A 170 -23.22 -10.92 -11.85
C ARG A 170 -21.89 -10.95 -12.61
N LYS A 171 -20.75 -11.02 -11.92
CA LYS A 171 -19.42 -10.95 -12.53
C LYS A 171 -18.46 -11.97 -11.91
N LYS A 172 -18.77 -13.26 -12.11
CA LYS A 172 -17.82 -14.36 -11.89
C LYS A 172 -16.58 -14.15 -12.76
N GLY A 173 -15.47 -13.68 -12.18
CA GLY A 173 -14.16 -13.67 -12.86
C GLY A 173 -13.27 -12.45 -12.66
N HIS A 174 -13.67 -11.42 -11.92
CA HIS A 174 -12.78 -10.26 -11.74
C HIS A 174 -11.79 -10.42 -10.58
N CYS A 175 -10.61 -9.85 -10.84
CA CYS A 175 -9.40 -9.92 -10.03
C CYS A 175 -9.66 -9.57 -8.57
N LYS A 176 -9.53 -10.55 -7.67
CA LYS A 176 -9.65 -10.35 -6.21
C LYS A 176 -8.35 -9.76 -5.68
N ILE A 177 -8.27 -8.43 -5.60
CA ILE A 177 -7.12 -7.75 -4.99
C ILE A 177 -7.47 -7.56 -3.52
N PRO A 178 -6.88 -8.35 -2.59
CA PRO A 178 -7.25 -8.29 -1.20
C PRO A 178 -6.81 -6.97 -0.55
N CYS A 179 -7.72 -6.39 0.23
CA CYS A 179 -7.47 -5.27 1.14
C CYS A 179 -7.93 -5.66 2.54
N PHE A 180 -7.17 -5.29 3.56
CA PHE A 180 -7.41 -5.66 4.95
C PHE A 180 -7.89 -4.43 5.74
N GLN A 181 -8.95 -4.61 6.53
CA GLN A 181 -9.49 -3.58 7.42
C GLN A 181 -9.62 -4.12 8.83
N ALA A 182 -9.24 -3.36 9.86
CA ALA A 182 -9.62 -3.67 11.23
C ALA A 182 -10.86 -2.90 11.66
N GLU A 183 -11.71 -3.54 12.47
CA GLU A 183 -12.83 -2.86 13.10
C GLU A 183 -12.30 -1.83 14.11
N HIS A 184 -12.95 -0.66 14.17
CA HIS A 184 -12.57 0.44 15.06
C HIS A 184 -11.14 1.00 14.88
N LEU A 185 -10.43 0.62 13.82
CA LEU A 185 -9.19 1.27 13.43
C LEU A 185 -9.51 2.46 12.53
N TYR A 186 -9.19 3.66 13.03
CA TYR A 186 -9.37 4.90 12.28
C TYR A 186 -8.07 5.68 12.24
N LEU A 187 -7.83 6.23 11.08
CA LEU A 187 -6.74 7.13 10.75
C LEU A 187 -7.27 8.56 10.93
N THR A 188 -6.75 9.31 11.91
CA THR A 188 -7.22 10.68 12.21
C THR A 188 -6.05 11.64 12.33
N ARG A 189 -6.18 12.83 11.73
CA ARG A 189 -5.27 13.97 11.94
C ARG A 189 -6.04 15.09 12.64
N LYS A 190 -5.35 15.89 13.46
CA LYS A 190 -5.97 17.03 14.16
C LYS A 190 -6.70 17.96 13.18
N GLY A 191 -8.01 18.08 13.33
CA GLY A 191 -8.86 18.93 12.49
C GLY A 191 -9.32 18.30 11.17
N GLU A 192 -9.10 17.00 10.97
CA GLU A 192 -9.56 16.27 9.78
C GLU A 192 -10.51 15.13 10.16
N GLU A 193 -11.37 14.75 9.21
CA GLU A 193 -12.32 13.65 9.40
C GLU A 193 -11.59 12.30 9.54
N PRO A 194 -12.10 11.38 10.37
CA PRO A 194 -11.52 10.05 10.52
C PRO A 194 -11.69 9.24 9.24
N ILE A 195 -10.64 8.52 8.87
CA ILE A 195 -10.58 7.66 7.68
C ILE A 195 -10.53 6.21 8.14
N ALA A 196 -11.33 5.34 7.52
CA ALA A 196 -11.22 3.89 7.68
C ALA A 196 -10.15 3.36 6.72
N PRO A 197 -8.98 2.89 7.20
CA PRO A 197 -7.91 2.42 6.34
C PRO A 197 -8.20 1.03 5.76
N LEU A 198 -7.92 0.87 4.46
CA LEU A 198 -7.91 -0.37 3.70
C LEU A 198 -6.46 -0.68 3.31
N PHE A 199 -5.81 -1.56 4.07
CA PHE A 199 -4.42 -1.91 3.86
C PHE A 199 -4.27 -2.92 2.74
N MET A 200 -3.35 -2.67 1.81
CA MET A 200 -2.99 -3.67 0.78
C MET A 200 -2.01 -4.73 1.31
N SER A 201 -1.50 -4.57 2.54
CA SER A 201 -0.63 -5.53 3.22
C SER A 201 -1.23 -5.87 4.59
N PHE A 202 -1.36 -7.16 4.91
CA PHE A 202 -1.82 -7.58 6.23
C PHE A 202 -0.85 -7.19 7.35
N GLU A 203 0.45 -7.25 7.07
CA GLU A 203 1.50 -6.89 8.02
C GLU A 203 1.41 -5.40 8.41
N ASP A 204 1.10 -4.52 7.45
CA ASP A 204 0.90 -3.10 7.70
C ASP A 204 -0.34 -2.85 8.58
N LEU A 205 -1.40 -3.66 8.42
CA LEU A 205 -2.57 -3.61 9.29
C LEU A 205 -2.21 -4.02 10.72
N GLN A 206 -1.51 -5.15 10.88
CA GLN A 206 -1.07 -5.64 12.20
C GLN A 206 -0.20 -4.61 12.91
N GLU A 207 0.75 -4.01 12.18
CA GLU A 207 1.61 -2.99 12.75
C GLU A 207 0.83 -1.72 13.14
N ALA A 208 -0.10 -1.26 12.30
CA ALA A 208 -0.95 -0.11 12.62
C ALA A 208 -1.82 -0.37 13.86
N TRP A 209 -2.37 -1.58 14.01
CA TRP A 209 -3.14 -2.00 15.18
C TRP A 209 -2.28 -1.98 16.44
N ASN A 210 -1.12 -2.64 16.39
CA ASN A 210 -0.21 -2.72 17.53
C ASN A 210 0.24 -1.31 17.96
N ARG A 211 0.60 -0.44 17.00
CA ARG A 211 0.98 0.94 17.30
C ARG A 211 -0.13 1.70 18.03
N LYS A 212 -1.38 1.60 17.59
CA LYS A 212 -2.53 2.27 18.21
C LYS A 212 -2.69 1.87 19.68
N HIS A 213 -2.55 0.58 19.98
CA HIS A 213 -2.75 0.05 21.33
C HIS A 213 -1.53 0.22 22.24
N LEU A 214 -0.31 0.16 21.68
CA LEU A 214 0.92 0.39 22.43
C LEU A 214 1.17 1.89 22.73
N SER A 215 0.59 2.79 21.95
CA SER A 215 0.65 4.25 22.21
C SER A 215 -0.40 4.75 23.22
N GLY A 216 -1.19 3.86 23.82
CA GLY A 216 -2.23 4.21 24.79
C GLY A 216 -1.69 4.64 26.14
N GLU A 217 -2.57 5.15 27.01
CA GLU A 217 -2.24 5.65 28.35
C GLU A 217 -1.70 4.57 29.30
N ASP A 218 -1.97 3.29 29.01
CA ASP A 218 -1.45 2.15 29.76
C ASP A 218 -0.70 1.16 28.84
N PRO A 219 0.65 1.28 28.74
CA PRO A 219 1.48 0.35 27.97
C PRO A 219 1.48 -1.09 28.51
N SER A 220 0.97 -1.31 29.73
CA SER A 220 0.94 -2.62 30.38
C SER A 220 -0.35 -3.40 30.13
N ALA A 221 -1.39 -2.74 29.60
CA ALA A 221 -2.61 -3.41 29.21
C ALA A 221 -2.36 -4.38 28.03
N PRO A 222 -2.95 -5.59 28.05
CA PRO A 222 -2.80 -6.53 26.95
C PRO A 222 -3.39 -5.94 25.66
N VAL A 223 -2.65 -6.03 24.56
CA VAL A 223 -3.13 -5.61 23.24
C VAL A 223 -4.34 -6.46 22.87
N PRO A 224 -5.52 -5.87 22.59
CA PRO A 224 -6.70 -6.63 22.23
C PRO A 224 -6.46 -7.39 20.93
N GLU A 225 -7.10 -8.55 20.82
CA GLU A 225 -7.04 -9.38 19.61
C GLU A 225 -7.49 -8.57 18.38
N LEU A 226 -6.70 -8.62 17.31
CA LEU A 226 -6.99 -7.93 16.06
C LEU A 226 -8.24 -8.53 15.40
N GLN A 227 -9.34 -7.79 15.39
CA GLN A 227 -10.53 -8.11 14.62
C GLN A 227 -10.48 -7.43 13.24
N TRP A 228 -10.33 -8.22 12.18
CA TRP A 228 -10.13 -7.71 10.81
C TRP A 228 -10.98 -8.41 9.75
N LYS A 229 -11.13 -7.77 8.59
CA LYS A 229 -11.89 -8.23 7.41
C LYS A 229 -11.04 -8.11 6.14
N VAL A 230 -11.38 -8.93 5.14
CA VAL A 230 -10.82 -8.85 3.79
C VAL A 230 -11.88 -8.28 2.87
N HIS A 231 -11.51 -7.26 2.11
CA HIS A 231 -12.31 -6.67 1.06
C HIS A 231 -11.64 -6.89 -0.30
N ASP A 232 -12.43 -6.94 -1.36
CA ASP A 232 -11.90 -6.86 -2.73
C ASP A 232 -11.81 -5.39 -3.18
N LEU A 233 -10.60 -4.94 -3.52
CA LEU A 233 -10.36 -3.59 -4.00
C LEU A 233 -11.19 -3.27 -5.25
N CYS A 234 -11.31 -4.21 -6.19
CA CYS A 234 -12.07 -3.97 -7.42
C CYS A 234 -13.54 -3.69 -7.11
N GLY A 235 -14.15 -4.50 -6.26
CA GLY A 235 -15.48 -4.25 -5.71
C GLY A 235 -15.60 -2.87 -5.05
N ILE A 236 -14.70 -2.53 -4.14
CA ILE A 236 -14.70 -1.22 -3.45
C ILE A 236 -14.67 -0.06 -4.45
N LEU A 237 -13.80 -0.14 -5.46
CA LEU A 237 -13.66 0.91 -6.48
C LEU A 237 -14.92 1.08 -7.33
N ASP A 238 -15.62 -0.02 -7.64
CA ASP A 238 -16.88 0.03 -8.38
C ASP A 238 -17.97 0.74 -7.58
N VAL A 239 -18.09 0.46 -6.28
CA VAL A 239 -19.05 1.14 -5.40
C VAL A 239 -18.68 2.62 -5.22
N MET A 240 -17.39 2.94 -5.02
CA MET A 240 -16.91 4.33 -4.89
C MET A 240 -17.23 5.19 -6.13
N LYS A 241 -17.26 4.61 -7.33
CA LYS A 241 -17.59 5.33 -8.56
C LYS A 241 -19.08 5.57 -8.76
N ARG A 242 -19.96 4.86 -8.05
CA ARG A 242 -21.42 4.91 -8.24
C ARG A 242 -22.20 5.10 -6.92
N PRO A 243 -21.91 6.17 -6.14
CA PRO A 243 -22.42 6.32 -4.78
C PRO A 243 -23.95 6.41 -4.68
N TYR A 244 -24.62 6.94 -5.72
CA TYR A 244 -26.07 7.17 -5.72
C TYR A 244 -26.91 5.96 -6.14
N GLN A 245 -26.32 4.93 -6.75
CA GLN A 245 -27.08 3.76 -7.23
C GLN A 245 -27.50 2.80 -6.11
N PHE A 246 -26.90 2.92 -4.93
CA PHE A 246 -27.05 1.91 -3.88
C PHE A 246 -27.88 2.38 -2.67
N GLY A 247 -28.44 3.60 -2.68
CA GLY A 247 -29.25 4.11 -1.56
C GLY A 247 -28.49 4.19 -0.23
N THR A 248 -27.16 4.08 -0.28
CA THR A 248 -26.29 3.92 0.88
C THR A 248 -25.93 5.26 1.48
N LYS A 249 -26.27 5.45 2.75
CA LYS A 249 -25.67 6.48 3.62
C LYS A 249 -24.17 6.24 3.91
N PHE A 250 -23.58 5.17 3.37
CA PHE A 250 -22.17 4.86 3.56
C PHE A 250 -21.31 5.83 2.77
N ASP A 251 -20.67 6.76 3.48
CA ASP A 251 -19.70 7.66 2.87
C ASP A 251 -18.39 6.91 2.58
N LEU A 252 -18.34 6.22 1.45
CA LEU A 252 -17.13 5.54 0.99
C LEU A 252 -15.97 6.52 0.73
N LYS A 253 -16.19 7.84 0.76
CA LYS A 253 -15.08 8.81 0.74
C LYS A 253 -14.22 8.70 2.00
N SER A 254 -14.78 8.24 3.11
CA SER A 254 -14.09 7.97 4.38
C SER A 254 -13.15 6.77 4.32
N TYR A 255 -13.18 5.94 3.28
CA TYR A 255 -12.26 4.81 3.14
C TYR A 255 -10.96 5.24 2.48
N GLY A 256 -9.84 4.88 3.12
CA GLY A 256 -8.49 5.19 2.68
C GLY A 256 -7.67 3.99 2.27
N ILE A 257 -7.32 3.89 0.99
CA ILE A 257 -6.46 2.83 0.49
C ILE A 257 -5.02 3.11 0.93
N VAL A 258 -4.44 2.19 1.70
CA VAL A 258 -3.07 2.23 2.20
C VAL A 258 -2.24 1.23 1.39
N PRO A 259 -1.35 1.70 0.49
CA PRO A 259 -0.47 0.82 -0.29
C PRO A 259 0.48 0.04 0.62
N SER A 260 0.95 -1.11 0.14
CA SER A 260 1.95 -1.91 0.87
C SER A 260 3.23 -1.10 1.06
N SER A 261 3.63 -0.96 2.33
CA SER A 261 4.84 -0.23 2.68
C SER A 261 6.11 -0.88 2.14
N ARG A 262 6.17 -2.21 2.17
CA ARG A 262 7.26 -3.01 1.61
C ARG A 262 7.41 -2.75 0.11
N SER A 263 6.28 -2.73 -0.61
CA SER A 263 6.27 -2.42 -2.03
C SER A 263 6.81 -1.02 -2.32
N ILE A 264 6.39 -0.02 -1.54
CA ILE A 264 6.91 1.36 -1.67
C ILE A 264 8.41 1.41 -1.39
N ALA A 265 8.88 0.78 -0.30
CA ALA A 265 10.28 0.79 0.06
C ALA A 265 11.18 0.17 -1.03
N LEU A 266 10.78 -0.98 -1.57
CA LEU A 266 11.50 -1.64 -2.67
C LEU A 266 11.48 -0.80 -3.96
N PHE A 267 10.39 -0.06 -4.20
CA PHE A 267 10.32 0.88 -5.30
C PHE A 267 11.28 2.07 -5.13
N GLU A 268 11.34 2.66 -3.94
CA GLU A 268 12.28 3.74 -3.62
C GLU A 268 13.73 3.27 -3.78
N GLU A 269 14.06 2.08 -3.27
CA GLU A 269 15.38 1.48 -3.40
C GLU A 269 15.75 1.20 -4.86
N ALA A 270 14.81 0.69 -5.67
CA ALA A 270 15.04 0.46 -7.09
C ALA A 270 15.27 1.76 -7.87
N LEU A 271 14.59 2.85 -7.49
CA LEU A 271 14.83 4.18 -8.06
C LEU A 271 16.22 4.72 -7.71
N GLU A 272 16.68 4.53 -6.47
CA GLU A 272 17.99 4.97 -6.00
C GLU A 272 19.14 4.23 -6.71
N ARG A 273 18.95 2.94 -7.00
CA ARG A 273 19.93 2.11 -7.69
C ARG A 273 19.99 2.34 -9.21
N SER A 274 19.01 3.04 -9.80
CA SER A 274 18.99 3.26 -11.24
C SER A 274 19.96 4.38 -11.66
N PRO A 275 20.95 4.11 -12.52
CA PRO A 275 21.94 5.12 -12.97
C PRO A 275 21.36 6.15 -13.97
N SER A 276 20.04 6.17 -14.18
CA SER A 276 19.40 7.07 -15.15
C SER A 276 19.40 8.53 -14.66
N PRO A 277 19.89 9.50 -15.47
CA PRO A 277 19.80 10.93 -15.15
C PRO A 277 18.37 11.47 -15.22
N ARG A 278 17.41 10.70 -15.77
CA ARG A 278 15.97 10.99 -15.68
C ARG A 278 15.38 10.21 -14.52
N LYS A 279 15.51 10.75 -13.31
CA LYS A 279 14.67 10.37 -12.17
C LYS A 279 13.22 10.56 -12.61
N SER A 280 12.54 9.47 -12.93
CA SER A 280 11.08 9.47 -13.03
C SER A 280 10.57 9.75 -11.61
N ARG A 281 10.49 11.04 -11.28
CA ARG A 281 9.82 11.51 -10.08
C ARG A 281 8.38 11.05 -10.25
N LEU A 282 8.01 9.97 -9.56
CA LEU A 282 6.64 9.85 -9.10
C LEU A 282 6.41 11.14 -8.33
N HIS A 283 5.69 12.09 -8.94
CA HIS A 283 5.21 13.28 -8.26
C HIS A 283 4.16 12.80 -7.25
N VAL A 284 4.62 12.13 -6.20
CA VAL A 284 3.98 12.24 -4.91
C VAL A 284 4.26 13.70 -4.55
N ARG A 285 3.35 14.60 -4.95
CA ARG A 285 3.25 15.88 -4.27
C ARG A 285 2.84 15.50 -2.84
N LEU A 286 3.86 15.44 -1.99
CA LEU A 286 3.79 15.24 -0.55
C LEU A 286 2.98 16.37 0.09
#